data_AF-A0A917HIQ5-F1
#
_entry.id   AF-A0A917HIQ5-F1
#
_cell.length_a   1.000
_cell.length_b   1.000
_cell.length_c   1.000
_cell.angle_alpha   90.00
_cell.angle_beta   90.00
_cell.angle_gamma   90.00
#
_symmetry.space_group_name_H-M   'P 1'
#
loop_
_entity.id
_entity.type
_entity.pdbx_description
1 polymer ?
#
loop_
_entity_poly.entity_id
_entity_poly.type
_entity_poly.pdbx_seq_one_letter_code
_entity_poly.pdbx_strand_id
1 'polypeptide(L)'
;MATIRVPGPPPEAFRKNRPISDLIKSQIKHFQHLEHKLKITLPTKFLPHDLTTEAVASQYISEMTAALRDRASAAQPTPAPIRVVSSPRPDTAPETRSAIPVPAKSTRQSNRVAIAASASKKSDTKKHAKKKS
;
A
#
# COMPACT_ATOMS: atom_id res chain seq x y z
N MET A 1 24.48 27.09 -10.78
CA MET A 1 23.08 26.69 -10.47
C MET A 1 22.61 27.54 -9.29
N ALA A 2 21.46 28.21 -9.40
CA ALA A 2 20.94 29.06 -8.31
C ALA A 2 20.06 28.22 -7.37
N THR A 3 20.36 28.22 -6.08
CA THR A 3 19.59 27.50 -5.06
C THR A 3 18.40 28.34 -4.61
N ILE A 4 17.18 27.84 -4.86
CA ILE A 4 15.95 28.46 -4.36
C ILE A 4 15.71 27.99 -2.93
N ARG A 5 15.64 28.92 -1.97
CA ARG A 5 15.30 28.60 -0.57
C ARG A 5 13.79 28.64 -0.41
N VAL A 6 13.19 27.49 -0.13
CA VAL A 6 11.76 27.36 0.15
C VAL A 6 11.55 27.50 1.67
N PRO A 7 10.58 28.30 2.14
CA PRO A 7 10.26 28.38 3.55
C PRO A 7 9.75 27.03 4.08
N GLY A 8 10.22 26.65 5.26
CA GLY A 8 9.76 25.44 5.94
C GLY A 8 8.29 25.57 6.37
N PRO A 9 7.60 24.44 6.58
CA PRO A 9 6.25 24.46 7.12
C PRO A 9 6.25 25.08 8.53
N PRO A 10 5.16 25.78 8.92
CA PRO A 10 5.04 26.33 10.26
C PRO A 10 5.02 25.19 11.30
N PRO A 11 5.48 25.45 12.54
CA PRO A 11 5.51 24.43 13.59
C PRO A 11 4.11 23.86 13.90
N GLU A 12 3.07 24.66 13.68
CA GLU A 12 1.67 24.27 13.85
C GLU A 12 1.16 23.28 12.80
N ALA A 13 1.88 23.09 11.68
CA ALA A 13 1.50 22.11 10.66
C ALA A 13 1.59 20.67 11.20
N PHE A 14 2.49 20.42 12.16
CA PHE A 14 2.64 19.11 12.79
C PHE A 14 1.83 19.01 14.10
N ARG A 15 0.53 18.78 13.97
CA ARG A 15 -0.38 18.67 15.13
C ARG A 15 -0.42 17.24 15.67
N LYS A 16 0.43 16.94 16.66
CA LYS A 16 0.47 15.62 17.33
C LYS A 16 -0.87 15.18 17.93
N ASN A 17 -1.63 16.13 18.48
CA ASN A 17 -2.91 15.88 19.13
C ASN A 17 -4.10 15.96 18.17
N ARG A 18 -3.87 15.91 16.84
CA ARG A 18 -4.95 15.90 15.86
C ARG A 18 -5.77 14.61 15.99
N PRO A 19 -7.10 14.68 15.92
CA PRO A 19 -7.93 13.47 15.86
C PRO A 19 -7.62 12.68 14.60
N ILE A 20 -7.74 11.36 14.72
CA ILE A 20 -7.43 10.43 13.63
C ILE A 20 -8.41 10.61 12.46
N SER A 21 -7.86 10.73 11.25
CA SER A 21 -8.62 10.75 10.00
C SER A 21 -9.27 9.39 9.68
N ASP A 22 -10.32 9.38 8.87
CA ASP A 22 -11.03 8.14 8.53
C ASP A 22 -10.13 7.11 7.82
N LEU A 23 -9.22 7.58 6.96
CA LEU A 23 -8.22 6.73 6.31
C LEU A 23 -7.37 5.97 7.33
N ILE A 24 -6.84 6.68 8.32
CA ILE A 24 -5.99 6.08 9.35
C ILE A 24 -6.81 5.11 10.21
N LYS A 25 -8.08 5.42 10.53
CA LYS A 25 -8.97 4.48 11.23
C LYS A 25 -9.15 3.18 10.45
N SER A 26 -9.34 3.27 9.13
CA SER A 26 -9.47 2.10 8.25
C SER A 26 -8.19 1.25 8.26
N GLN A 27 -7.02 1.90 8.17
CA GLN A 27 -5.72 1.23 8.25
C GLN A 27 -5.51 0.53 9.61
N ILE A 28 -5.84 1.19 10.71
CA ILE A 28 -5.76 0.60 12.06
C ILE A 28 -6.65 -0.64 12.15
N LYS A 29 -7.89 -0.59 11.68
CA LYS A 29 -8.79 -1.77 11.69
C LYS A 29 -8.20 -2.93 10.90
N HIS A 30 -7.58 -2.65 9.76
CA HIS A 30 -6.90 -3.67 8.98
C HIS A 30 -5.71 -4.28 9.74
N PHE A 31 -4.88 -3.45 10.38
CA PHE A 31 -3.75 -3.91 11.17
C PHE A 31 -4.16 -4.71 12.41
N GLN A 32 -5.21 -4.30 13.12
CA GLN A 32 -5.76 -5.07 14.24
C GLN A 32 -6.25 -6.44 13.80
N HIS A 33 -6.88 -6.53 12.63
CA HIS A 33 -7.26 -7.82 12.04
C HIS A 33 -6.03 -8.69 11.75
N LEU A 34 -4.96 -8.10 11.20
CA LEU A 34 -3.69 -8.81 10.96
C LEU A 34 -3.00 -9.23 12.25
N GLU A 35 -2.98 -8.37 13.27
CA GLU A 35 -2.41 -8.63 14.59
C GLU A 35 -3.00 -9.90 15.20
N HIS A 36 -4.34 -9.99 15.19
CA HIS A 36 -5.06 -11.16 15.70
C HIS A 36 -4.81 -12.41 14.84
N LYS A 37 -4.88 -12.26 13.51
CA LYS A 37 -4.70 -13.39 12.58
C LYS A 37 -3.29 -13.99 12.64
N LEU A 38 -2.28 -13.13 12.78
CA LEU A 38 -0.88 -13.49 12.73
C LEU A 38 -0.25 -13.66 14.12
N LYS A 39 -1.02 -13.37 15.19
CA LYS A 39 -0.58 -13.40 16.59
C LYS A 39 0.69 -12.56 16.80
N ILE A 40 0.72 -11.38 16.20
CA ILE A 40 1.85 -10.46 16.31
C ILE A 40 1.82 -9.84 17.70
N THR A 41 2.96 -9.87 18.39
CA THR A 41 3.13 -9.17 19.66
C THR A 41 3.97 -7.93 19.40
N LEU A 42 3.38 -6.76 19.57
CA LEU A 42 4.10 -5.49 19.47
C LEU A 42 4.86 -5.18 20.77
N PRO A 43 5.97 -4.42 20.69
CA PRO A 43 6.72 -4.01 21.87
C PRO A 43 5.88 -3.06 22.75
N THR A 44 5.12 -2.15 22.14
CA THR A 44 4.20 -1.28 22.87
C THR A 44 2.82 -1.94 22.97
N LYS A 45 2.25 -1.98 24.17
CA LYS A 45 0.88 -2.44 24.40
C LYS A 45 -0.09 -1.29 24.15
N PHE A 46 -0.75 -1.28 22.99
CA PHE A 46 -1.76 -0.28 22.66
C PHE A 46 -3.14 -0.74 23.15
N LEU A 47 -3.83 0.07 23.95
CA LEU A 47 -5.24 -0.15 24.22
C LEU A 47 -6.10 0.44 23.08
N PRO A 48 -7.27 -0.15 22.77
CA PRO A 48 -8.16 0.39 21.73
C PRO A 48 -8.55 1.86 21.97
N HIS A 49 -8.62 2.29 23.23
CA HIS A 49 -8.96 3.66 23.61
C HIS A 49 -7.78 4.66 23.44
N ASP A 50 -6.55 4.18 23.34
CA ASP A 50 -5.35 5.03 23.21
C ASP A 50 -5.19 5.55 21.76
N LEU A 51 -5.74 4.81 20.79
CA LEU A 51 -5.68 5.14 19.37
C LEU A 51 -6.73 6.19 18.98
N THR A 52 -6.69 7.35 19.62
CA THR A 52 -7.58 8.49 19.33
C THR A 52 -6.89 9.64 18.60
N THR A 53 -5.57 9.76 18.77
CA THR A 53 -4.75 10.81 18.15
C THR A 53 -3.86 10.26 17.04
N GLU A 54 -3.55 11.11 16.06
CA GLU A 54 -2.68 10.71 14.94
C GLU A 54 -1.26 10.34 15.40
N ALA A 55 -0.73 10.99 16.44
CA ALA A 55 0.58 10.65 16.98
C ALA A 55 0.63 9.19 17.45
N VAL A 56 -0.33 8.77 18.28
CA VAL A 56 -0.38 7.38 18.79
C VAL A 56 -0.66 6.39 17.66
N ALA A 57 -1.58 6.73 16.76
CA ALA A 57 -1.86 5.93 15.57
C ALA A 57 -0.62 5.71 14.69
N SER A 58 0.18 6.76 14.49
CA SER A 58 1.40 6.69 13.68
C SER A 58 2.44 5.74 14.29
N GLN A 59 2.55 5.75 15.63
CA GLN A 59 3.43 4.84 16.34
C GLN A 59 2.97 3.38 16.17
N TYR A 60 1.69 3.09 16.39
CA TYR A 60 1.13 1.75 16.18
C TYR A 60 1.37 1.23 14.76
N ILE A 61 1.09 2.06 13.73
CA ILE A 61 1.32 1.70 12.33
C ILE A 61 2.80 1.43 12.08
N SER A 62 3.70 2.23 12.64
CA SER A 62 5.14 2.04 12.47
C SER A 62 5.63 0.73 13.07
N GLU A 63 5.18 0.38 14.28
CA GLU A 63 5.56 -0.86 14.97
C GLU A 63 4.98 -2.09 14.24
N MET A 64 3.71 -2.03 13.84
CA MET A 64 3.07 -3.11 13.07
C MET A 64 3.76 -3.34 11.73
N THR A 65 4.09 -2.26 11.01
CA THR A 65 4.76 -2.35 9.71
C THR A 65 6.17 -2.91 9.86
N ALA A 66 6.90 -2.52 10.91
CA ALA A 66 8.21 -3.10 11.22
C ALA A 66 8.11 -4.61 11.50
N ALA A 67 7.19 -5.02 12.38
CA ALA A 67 6.97 -6.44 12.69
C ALA A 67 6.60 -7.28 11.46
N LEU A 68 5.76 -6.75 10.58
CA LEU A 68 5.39 -7.41 9.31
C LEU A 68 6.57 -7.50 8.34
N ARG A 69 7.38 -6.43 8.25
CA ARG A 69 8.55 -6.39 7.37
C ARG A 69 9.62 -7.38 7.80
N ASP A 70 9.90 -7.47 9.10
CA ASP A 70 10.92 -8.38 9.61
C ASP A 70 10.53 -9.84 9.36
N ARG A 71 9.24 -10.15 9.49
CA ARG A 71 8.70 -11.46 9.12
C ARG A 71 8.80 -11.74 7.63
N ALA A 72 8.51 -10.77 6.78
CA ALA A 72 8.63 -10.92 5.32
C ALA A 72 10.09 -11.12 4.89
N SER A 73 11.03 -10.44 5.54
CA SER A 73 12.47 -10.61 5.32
C SER A 73 12.93 -12.03 5.68
N ALA A 74 12.45 -12.59 6.79
CA ALA A 74 12.74 -13.97 7.17
C ALA A 74 12.18 -15.02 6.19
N ALA A 75 11.17 -14.67 5.39
CA ALA A 75 10.57 -15.55 4.38
C ALA A 75 11.18 -15.40 2.98
N GLN A 76 12.11 -14.45 2.77
CA GLN A 76 12.78 -14.28 1.49
C GLN A 76 13.94 -15.29 1.37
N PRO A 77 13.99 -16.13 0.31
CA PRO A 77 15.21 -16.85 -0.01
C PRO A 77 16.31 -15.83 -0.31
N THR A 78 17.49 -16.01 0.28
CA THR A 78 18.66 -15.18 0.01
C THR A 78 18.88 -15.14 -1.51
N PRO A 79 18.91 -13.96 -2.16
CA PRO A 79 19.19 -13.91 -3.58
C PRO A 79 20.56 -14.55 -3.82
N ALA A 80 20.58 -15.64 -4.58
CA ALA A 80 21.83 -16.29 -4.97
C ALA A 80 22.73 -15.23 -5.62
N PRO A 81 24.02 -15.16 -5.27
CA PRO A 81 24.91 -14.19 -5.88
C PRO A 81 24.94 -14.44 -7.39
N ILE A 82 24.49 -13.45 -8.16
CA ILE A 82 24.58 -13.47 -9.62
C ILE A 82 26.07 -13.49 -9.95
N ARG A 83 26.58 -14.67 -10.30
CA ARG A 83 27.96 -14.84 -10.74
C ARG A 83 28.07 -14.22 -12.13
N VAL A 84 28.59 -13.01 -12.21
CA VAL A 84 28.90 -12.36 -13.49
C VAL A 84 30.03 -13.17 -14.14
N VAL A 85 29.67 -14.07 -15.06
CA VAL A 85 30.64 -14.69 -15.94
C VAL A 85 31.09 -13.60 -16.92
N SER A 86 32.34 -13.17 -16.80
CA SER A 86 32.97 -12.28 -17.76
C SER A 86 32.91 -12.97 -19.13
N SER A 87 32.16 -12.39 -20.07
CA SER A 87 32.17 -12.87 -21.46
C SER A 87 33.56 -12.66 -22.05
N PRO A 88 34.14 -13.66 -22.75
CA PRO A 88 35.40 -13.47 -23.45
C PRO A 88 35.21 -12.43 -24.58
N ARG A 89 36.15 -11.50 -24.62
CA ARG A 89 36.21 -10.39 -25.57
C ARG A 89 36.33 -10.94 -27.00
N PRO A 90 35.52 -10.50 -27.98
CA PRO A 90 35.68 -10.95 -29.35
C PRO A 90 36.83 -10.17 -30.01
N ASP A 91 37.83 -10.92 -30.45
CA ASP A 91 38.83 -10.44 -31.40
C ASP A 91 38.19 -10.20 -32.79
N THR A 92 38.82 -9.28 -33.49
CA THR A 92 38.50 -8.63 -34.76
C THR A 92 37.97 -9.48 -35.93
N ALA A 93 37.03 -8.85 -36.67
CA ALA A 93 36.83 -8.86 -38.13
C ALA A 93 35.67 -9.72 -38.74
N PRO A 94 35.06 -9.26 -39.87
CA PRO A 94 33.63 -9.42 -40.18
C PRO A 94 33.32 -10.44 -41.30
N GLU A 95 32.02 -10.59 -41.60
CA GLU A 95 31.32 -11.41 -42.63
C GLU A 95 30.57 -12.61 -42.01
N THR A 96 29.34 -12.98 -42.37
CA THR A 96 28.42 -12.58 -43.45
C THR A 96 26.98 -12.91 -43.02
N ARG A 97 26.02 -12.21 -43.64
CA ARG A 97 24.54 -12.35 -43.60
C ARG A 97 23.94 -13.72 -43.19
N SER A 98 22.92 -13.66 -42.33
CA SER A 98 21.59 -14.26 -42.61
C SER A 98 20.50 -13.67 -41.71
N ALA A 99 19.27 -13.66 -42.22
CA ALA A 99 18.17 -12.75 -41.89
C ALA A 99 17.26 -13.18 -40.71
N ILE A 100 16.76 -12.16 -39.97
CA ILE A 100 15.39 -11.86 -39.46
C ILE A 100 14.40 -13.05 -39.35
N PRO A 101 13.69 -13.29 -38.20
CA PRO A 101 12.63 -12.38 -37.75
C PRO A 101 12.41 -12.15 -36.25
N VAL A 102 12.04 -10.92 -35.96
CA VAL A 102 11.42 -10.41 -34.72
C VAL A 102 10.08 -11.09 -34.45
N PRO A 103 9.82 -11.54 -33.20
CA PRO A 103 8.46 -11.61 -32.68
C PRO A 103 8.21 -10.47 -31.70
N ALA A 104 7.57 -9.42 -32.20
CA ALA A 104 6.88 -8.43 -31.37
C ALA A 104 5.64 -9.07 -30.75
N LYS A 105 5.58 -9.18 -29.42
CA LYS A 105 4.32 -9.32 -28.66
C LYS A 105 4.39 -8.50 -27.37
N SER A 106 4.13 -7.21 -27.52
CA SER A 106 3.76 -6.31 -26.41
C SER A 106 2.29 -6.57 -26.07
N THR A 107 2.01 -7.44 -25.09
CA THR A 107 0.67 -7.59 -24.52
C THR A 107 0.38 -6.37 -23.64
N ARG A 108 -0.26 -5.38 -24.24
CA ARG A 108 -0.82 -4.20 -23.58
C ARG A 108 -2.14 -4.61 -22.92
N GLN A 109 -2.09 -5.06 -21.67
CA GLN A 109 -3.30 -5.41 -20.93
C GLN A 109 -3.98 -4.13 -20.42
N SER A 110 -4.92 -3.62 -21.21
CA SER A 110 -5.79 -2.51 -20.84
C SER A 110 -6.78 -2.97 -19.78
N ASN A 111 -6.60 -2.56 -18.53
CA ASN A 111 -7.65 -2.62 -17.53
C ASN A 111 -8.69 -1.54 -17.85
N ARG A 112 -9.72 -1.91 -18.63
CA ARG A 112 -10.94 -1.14 -18.74
C ARG A 112 -11.69 -1.25 -17.41
N VAL A 113 -11.56 -0.19 -16.62
CA VAL A 113 -12.46 0.16 -15.52
C VAL A 113 -13.83 0.42 -16.14
N ALA A 114 -14.80 -0.47 -15.89
CA ALA A 114 -16.20 -0.22 -16.18
C ALA A 114 -16.77 0.68 -15.07
N ILE A 115 -17.02 1.95 -15.40
CA ILE A 115 -17.77 2.88 -14.56
C ILE A 115 -19.19 3.01 -15.15
N ALA A 116 -20.15 2.91 -14.22
CA ALA A 116 -21.52 3.42 -14.24
C ALA A 116 -22.59 2.72 -15.10
N ALA A 117 -23.63 2.24 -14.42
CA ALA A 117 -24.94 2.87 -14.52
C ALA A 117 -25.78 2.61 -13.26
N SER A 118 -26.28 3.70 -12.70
CA SER A 118 -27.30 3.85 -11.66
C SER A 118 -28.63 3.17 -11.98
N ALA A 119 -29.27 2.56 -10.98
CA ALA A 119 -30.73 2.44 -10.95
C ALA A 119 -31.24 2.33 -9.50
N SER A 120 -31.63 3.48 -8.95
CA SER A 120 -32.47 3.63 -7.77
C SER A 120 -33.85 3.01 -8.06
N LYS A 121 -34.25 1.97 -7.32
CA LYS A 121 -35.66 1.56 -7.25
C LYS A 121 -36.11 1.52 -5.80
N LYS A 122 -36.95 2.51 -5.47
CA LYS A 122 -37.83 2.59 -4.32
C LYS A 122 -38.56 1.25 -4.14
N SER A 123 -38.53 0.68 -2.94
CA SER A 123 -39.50 -0.31 -2.51
C SER A 123 -40.38 0.32 -1.42
N ASP A 124 -41.62 0.58 -1.81
CA ASP A 124 -42.77 0.92 -0.99
C ASP A 124 -42.87 0.06 0.29
N THR A 125 -42.86 0.69 1.47
CA THR A 125 -43.33 0.08 2.71
C THR A 125 -44.70 0.66 3.06
N LYS A 126 -45.75 -0.01 2.56
CA LYS A 126 -47.13 0.18 3.01
C LYS A 126 -47.51 -0.96 3.95
N LYS A 127 -47.69 -0.68 5.24
CA LYS A 127 -48.62 -1.40 6.13
C LYS A 127 -48.77 -0.70 7.50
N HIS A 128 -50.00 -0.26 7.75
CA HIS A 128 -50.82 -0.27 8.98
C HIS A 128 -50.15 -0.06 10.36
N ALA A 129 -50.74 0.56 11.38
CA ALA A 129 -51.99 1.27 11.66
C ALA A 129 -51.92 1.64 13.15
N LYS A 130 -52.55 2.75 13.56
CA LYS A 130 -53.33 2.93 14.82
C LYS A 130 -53.51 4.42 15.11
N LYS A 131 -54.70 4.95 14.79
CA LYS A 131 -55.23 6.16 15.45
C LYS A 131 -55.87 5.71 16.77
N LYS A 132 -55.39 6.27 17.87
CA LYS A 132 -56.13 6.41 19.13
C LYS A 132 -56.81 7.77 19.09
N SER A 133 -58.12 7.80 19.27
CA SER A 133 -58.84 8.85 20.00
C SER A 133 -60.21 8.31 20.38
#